data_AF-A0A442HJC4-F1
#
_entry.id   AF-A0A442HJC4-F1
#
_cell.length_a   1.000
_cell.length_b   1.000
_cell.length_c   1.000
_cell.angle_alpha   90.00
_cell.angle_beta   90.00
_cell.angle_gamma   90.00
#
_symmetry.space_group_name_H-M   'P 1'
#
loop_
_entity.id
_entity.type
_entity.pdbx_description
1 polymer ?
#
loop_
_entity_poly.entity_id
_entity_poly.type
_entity_poly.pdbx_seq_one_letter_code
_entity_poly.pdbx_strand_id
1 'polypeptide(L)'
;MPNALVRAAAEGLPSINRRQMLHKLAASSAAATLAMVPAAPAAEHPDADLLRLDQEMLEAETRVELADKVCGLVGREADKLLDRLPPRPAEWKEPSMPDNIRDVLGSVLVRDLPYPERHPAALRDWHRSCEQQRAASRALLEAHQDKVDHIYREAGIDAAEDAYCARAAEVFRVCERILQTPANTAAGILVKLRAAEEINADALTSIVADIRRLAGEAV
;
A
#
# COMPACT_ATOMS: atom_id res chain seq x y z
N MET A 1 -11.54 -17.83 4.64
CA MET A 1 -10.42 -18.18 3.73
C MET A 1 -9.77 -16.87 3.29
N PRO A 2 -8.43 -16.74 3.22
CA PRO A 2 -7.83 -15.51 2.73
C PRO A 2 -7.91 -15.46 1.19
N ASN A 3 -8.46 -14.37 0.66
CA ASN A 3 -8.65 -14.12 -0.77
C ASN A 3 -7.31 -14.18 -1.53
N ALA A 4 -7.13 -15.25 -2.30
CA ALA A 4 -5.93 -15.54 -3.09
C ALA A 4 -5.91 -14.84 -4.47
N LEU A 5 -6.90 -14.00 -4.81
CA LEU A 5 -7.07 -13.48 -6.17
C LEU A 5 -6.52 -12.07 -6.42
N VAL A 6 -5.92 -11.40 -5.43
CA VAL A 6 -5.31 -10.06 -5.61
C VAL A 6 -3.85 -10.11 -6.12
N ARG A 7 -3.30 -11.29 -6.44
CA ARG A 7 -1.86 -11.44 -6.79
C ARG A 7 -1.49 -11.41 -8.28
N ALA A 8 -2.43 -11.51 -9.21
CA ALA A 8 -2.07 -11.77 -10.60
C ALA A 8 -1.70 -10.53 -11.46
N ALA A 9 -1.84 -9.29 -10.95
CA ALA A 9 -1.60 -8.08 -11.74
C ALA A 9 -0.34 -7.27 -11.33
N ALA A 10 0.49 -7.78 -10.41
CA ALA A 10 1.59 -7.02 -9.80
C ALA A 10 2.99 -7.68 -9.94
N GLU A 11 3.21 -8.55 -10.92
CA GLU A 11 4.49 -9.27 -11.09
C GLU A 11 5.63 -8.42 -11.70
N GLY A 12 5.49 -7.10 -11.78
CA GLY A 12 6.52 -6.21 -12.34
C GLY A 12 6.92 -5.01 -11.49
N LEU A 13 6.35 -4.84 -10.29
CA LEU A 13 6.71 -3.73 -9.40
C LEU A 13 7.65 -4.23 -8.29
N PRO A 14 8.72 -3.49 -7.95
CA PRO A 14 9.50 -3.80 -6.74
C PRO A 14 8.54 -3.87 -5.57
N SER A 15 8.82 -4.76 -4.61
CA SER A 15 8.03 -5.00 -3.41
C SER A 15 8.01 -3.77 -2.50
N ILE A 16 7.32 -2.72 -2.94
CA ILE A 16 7.16 -1.47 -2.23
C ILE A 16 6.01 -1.69 -1.25
N ASN A 17 6.37 -1.58 0.01
CA ASN A 17 5.50 -1.76 1.15
C ASN A 17 4.37 -0.72 1.07
N ARG A 18 3.15 -1.12 0.64
CA ARG A 18 1.99 -0.22 0.41
C ARG A 18 1.69 0.72 1.59
N ARG A 19 2.06 0.35 2.82
CA ARG A 19 1.88 1.17 4.04
C ARG A 19 2.91 2.27 4.24
N GLN A 20 4.08 2.22 3.59
CA GLN A 20 5.11 3.27 3.72
C GLN A 20 4.89 4.43 2.75
N MET A 21 4.13 4.23 1.66
CA MET A 21 3.87 5.26 0.65
C MET A 21 2.91 6.35 1.16
N LEU A 22 1.89 5.97 1.94
CA LEU A 22 0.87 6.88 2.46
C LEU A 22 1.37 7.91 3.50
N HIS A 23 2.59 7.76 4.03
CA HIS A 23 3.09 8.62 5.11
C HIS A 23 4.02 9.77 4.68
N LYS A 24 4.43 9.88 3.40
CA LYS A 24 5.53 10.80 3.03
C LYS A 24 5.21 11.93 2.05
N LEU A 25 4.05 11.95 1.39
CA LEU A 25 3.70 13.03 0.43
C LEU A 25 3.26 14.36 1.09
N ALA A 26 3.29 14.46 2.42
CA ALA A 26 2.89 15.68 3.14
C ALA A 26 4.02 16.71 3.35
N ALA A 27 5.24 16.46 2.86
CA ALA A 27 6.39 17.30 3.18
C ALA A 27 7.35 17.48 1.99
N SER A 28 6.93 18.20 0.94
CA SER A 28 7.90 18.84 0.06
C SER A 28 7.32 20.10 -0.60
N SER A 29 7.49 21.24 0.07
CA SER A 29 7.26 22.55 -0.52
C SER A 29 8.49 23.41 -0.28
N ALA A 30 9.44 23.34 -1.20
CA ALA A 30 10.58 24.25 -1.26
C ALA A 30 10.81 24.69 -2.72
N ALA A 31 10.01 25.67 -3.16
CA ALA A 31 10.23 26.37 -4.42
C ALA A 31 11.38 27.37 -4.26
N ALA A 32 12.55 27.05 -4.80
CA ALA A 32 13.67 27.98 -4.91
C ALA A 32 13.66 28.62 -6.31
N THR A 33 13.22 29.88 -6.41
CA THR A 33 13.35 30.72 -7.60
C THR A 33 14.80 31.10 -7.85
N LEU A 34 15.43 30.57 -8.88
CA LEU A 34 16.76 30.99 -9.35
C LEU A 34 16.63 32.22 -10.25
N ALA A 35 17.39 33.27 -9.93
CA ALA A 35 17.43 34.54 -10.66
C ALA A 35 18.21 34.42 -11.98
N MET A 36 17.68 35.02 -13.05
CA MET A 36 18.29 35.05 -14.39
C MET A 36 19.38 36.14 -14.53
N VAL A 37 20.51 35.77 -15.14
CA VAL A 37 21.59 36.64 -15.64
C VAL A 37 21.53 36.65 -17.19
N PRO A 38 21.86 37.74 -17.91
CA PRO A 38 21.48 37.87 -19.32
C PRO A 38 22.44 37.21 -20.34
N ALA A 39 21.80 36.58 -21.33
CA ALA A 39 22.05 36.46 -22.78
C ALA A 39 23.46 36.22 -23.37
N ALA A 40 23.60 35.07 -24.03
CA ALA A 40 24.43 34.81 -25.22
C ALA A 40 23.61 33.85 -26.15
N PRO A 41 24.00 33.55 -27.42
CA PRO A 41 23.14 32.82 -28.36
C PRO A 41 22.68 31.52 -27.71
N ALA A 42 21.42 31.12 -27.94
CA ALA A 42 20.77 30.00 -27.25
C ALA A 42 21.49 28.66 -27.51
N ALA A 43 22.65 28.48 -26.89
CA ALA A 43 23.24 27.20 -26.64
C ALA A 43 22.24 26.48 -25.75
N GLU A 44 21.75 25.34 -26.23
CA GLU A 44 20.91 24.46 -25.44
C GLU A 44 21.60 24.23 -24.09
N HIS A 45 20.84 24.44 -23.01
CA HIS A 45 21.37 24.26 -21.66
C HIS A 45 21.91 22.82 -21.56
N PRO A 46 23.13 22.60 -21.03
CA PRO A 46 23.75 21.28 -21.02
C PRO A 46 22.95 20.21 -20.23
N ASP A 47 22.01 20.67 -19.41
CA ASP A 47 21.04 19.84 -18.67
C ASP A 47 19.58 20.12 -19.05
N ALA A 48 19.30 20.55 -20.29
CA ALA A 48 17.93 20.87 -20.74
C ALA A 48 16.97 19.68 -20.55
N ASP A 49 17.43 18.45 -20.77
CA ASP A 49 16.63 17.25 -20.54
C ASP A 49 16.29 17.03 -19.06
N LEU A 50 17.23 17.26 -18.14
CA LEU A 50 16.97 17.15 -16.71
C LEU A 50 15.95 18.19 -16.24
N LEU A 51 16.05 19.44 -16.72
CA LEU A 51 15.09 20.48 -16.38
C LEU A 51 13.69 20.18 -16.93
N ARG A 52 13.61 19.58 -18.12
CA ARG A 52 12.34 19.10 -18.69
C ARG A 52 11.74 17.96 -17.86
N LEU A 53 12.58 17.01 -17.43
CA LEU A 53 12.15 15.89 -16.57
C LEU A 53 11.72 16.36 -15.18
N ASP A 54 12.38 17.37 -14.62
CA ASP A 54 12.00 17.99 -13.34
C ASP A 54 10.59 18.59 -13.43
N GLN A 55 10.29 19.29 -14.53
CA GLN A 55 8.94 19.78 -14.79
C GLN A 55 7.93 18.63 -14.97
N GLU A 56 8.30 17.55 -15.68
CA GLU A 56 7.48 16.35 -15.83
C GLU A 56 7.18 15.68 -14.47
N MET A 57 8.14 15.69 -13.55
CA MET A 57 8.02 15.15 -12.19
C MET A 57 6.99 15.94 -11.38
N LEU A 58 7.10 17.28 -11.37
CA LEU A 58 6.15 18.17 -10.68
C LEU A 58 4.72 18.03 -11.21
N GLU A 59 4.57 17.87 -12.52
CA GLU A 59 3.27 17.62 -13.14
C GLU A 59 2.70 16.25 -12.74
N ALA A 60 3.54 15.22 -12.67
CA ALA A 60 3.15 13.90 -12.22
C ALA A 60 2.73 13.90 -10.74
N GLU A 61 3.48 14.58 -9.87
CA GLU A 61 3.14 14.79 -8.46
C GLU A 61 1.78 15.46 -8.30
N THR A 62 1.52 16.53 -9.07
CA THR A 62 0.22 17.21 -9.06
C THR A 62 -0.92 16.24 -9.43
N ARG A 63 -0.71 15.34 -10.40
CA ARG A 63 -1.70 14.32 -10.77
C ARG A 63 -1.90 13.28 -9.67
N VAL A 64 -0.84 12.89 -8.96
CA VAL A 64 -0.92 12.00 -7.79
C VAL A 64 -1.74 12.64 -6.69
N GLU A 65 -1.50 13.91 -6.36
CA GLU A 65 -2.28 14.63 -5.34
C GLU A 65 -3.76 14.72 -5.70
N LEU A 66 -4.08 14.96 -6.98
CA LEU A 66 -5.47 14.97 -7.44
C LEU A 66 -6.11 13.59 -7.32
N ALA A 67 -5.39 12.53 -7.69
CA ALA A 67 -5.87 11.16 -7.53
C ALA A 67 -6.07 10.78 -6.05
N ASP A 68 -5.18 11.21 -5.17
CA ASP A 68 -5.29 11.01 -3.72
C ASP A 68 -6.55 11.69 -3.15
N LYS A 69 -6.80 12.95 -3.55
CA LYS A 69 -8.02 13.68 -3.17
C LYS A 69 -9.28 12.95 -3.61
N VAL A 70 -9.29 12.40 -4.83
CA VAL A 70 -10.42 11.61 -5.34
C VAL A 70 -10.56 10.31 -4.55
N CYS A 71 -9.48 9.58 -4.32
CA CYS A 71 -9.48 8.36 -3.50
C CYS A 71 -10.03 8.63 -2.10
N GLY A 72 -9.59 9.72 -1.46
CA GLY A 72 -10.10 10.15 -0.15
C GLY A 72 -11.58 10.57 -0.16
N LEU A 73 -12.08 11.17 -1.25
CA LEU A 73 -13.50 11.48 -1.40
C LEU A 73 -14.34 10.20 -1.52
N VAL A 74 -13.90 9.26 -2.34
CA VAL A 74 -14.55 7.97 -2.52
C VAL A 74 -14.56 7.17 -1.22
N GLY A 75 -13.42 7.12 -0.51
CA GLY A 75 -13.32 6.49 0.80
C GLY A 75 -14.30 7.09 1.82
N ARG A 76 -14.38 8.42 1.92
CA ARG A 76 -15.34 9.09 2.80
C ARG A 76 -16.80 8.78 2.44
N GLU A 77 -17.12 8.65 1.16
CA GLU A 77 -18.48 8.30 0.76
C GLU A 77 -18.81 6.84 1.10
N ALA A 78 -17.87 5.92 0.90
CA ALA A 78 -18.00 4.54 1.33
C ALA A 78 -18.18 4.43 2.85
N ASP A 79 -17.41 5.19 3.64
CA ASP A 79 -17.53 5.22 5.10
C ASP A 79 -18.96 5.62 5.54
N LYS A 80 -19.55 6.63 4.90
CA LYS A 80 -20.96 7.01 5.17
C LYS A 80 -21.96 5.90 4.86
N LEU A 81 -21.67 5.06 3.85
CA LEU A 81 -22.50 3.90 3.53
C LEU A 81 -22.29 2.78 4.57
N LEU A 82 -21.06 2.58 5.02
CA LEU A 82 -20.73 1.64 6.09
C LEU A 82 -21.37 2.03 7.42
N ASP A 83 -21.46 3.32 7.75
CA ASP A 83 -22.14 3.82 8.96
C ASP A 83 -23.63 3.44 9.02
N ARG A 84 -24.24 3.13 7.88
CA ARG A 84 -25.64 2.65 7.80
C ARG A 84 -25.78 1.15 7.97
N LEU A 85 -24.68 0.40 7.92
CA LEU A 85 -24.71 -1.04 8.16
C LEU A 85 -24.92 -1.33 9.64
N PRO A 86 -25.58 -2.46 9.96
CA PRO A 86 -25.54 -3.00 11.31
C PRO A 86 -24.09 -3.16 11.79
N PRO A 87 -23.86 -3.01 13.11
CA PRO A 87 -22.53 -3.19 13.67
C PRO A 87 -22.00 -4.59 13.32
N ARG A 88 -20.68 -4.69 13.16
CA ARG A 88 -20.02 -5.96 12.88
C ARG A 88 -20.46 -7.00 13.93
N PRO A 89 -20.89 -8.20 13.50
CA PRO A 89 -21.23 -9.27 14.42
C PRO A 89 -20.09 -9.55 15.39
N ALA A 90 -20.41 -9.87 16.64
CA ALA A 90 -19.39 -10.21 17.63
C ALA A 90 -18.61 -11.45 17.19
N GLU A 91 -17.30 -11.43 17.44
CA GLU A 91 -16.46 -12.60 17.22
C GLU A 91 -16.90 -13.74 18.16
N TRP A 92 -17.03 -14.94 17.61
CA TRP A 92 -17.38 -16.11 18.40
C TRP A 92 -16.32 -16.36 19.46
N LYS A 93 -16.78 -16.46 20.70
CA LYS A 93 -15.99 -16.92 21.83
C LYS A 93 -16.52 -18.28 22.23
N GLU A 94 -15.61 -19.23 22.40
CA GLU A 94 -15.99 -20.55 22.87
C GLU A 94 -16.69 -20.42 24.23
N PRO A 95 -17.90 -21.00 24.40
CA PRO A 95 -18.57 -20.96 25.69
C PRO A 95 -17.77 -21.71 26.74
N SER A 96 -17.82 -21.24 27.99
CA SER A 96 -17.19 -21.95 29.11
C SER A 96 -17.72 -23.37 29.19
N MET A 97 -16.81 -24.36 29.22
CA MET A 97 -17.18 -25.77 29.31
C MET A 97 -17.91 -26.03 30.64
N PRO A 98 -19.15 -26.56 30.61
CA PRO A 98 -19.91 -26.89 31.80
C PRO A 98 -19.19 -27.91 32.68
N ASP A 99 -19.35 -27.82 34.00
CA ASP A 99 -18.62 -28.67 34.96
C ASP A 99 -18.89 -30.16 34.72
N ASN A 100 -20.13 -30.55 34.42
CA ASN A 100 -20.47 -31.94 34.11
C ASN A 100 -19.77 -32.45 32.83
N ILE A 101 -19.49 -31.60 31.86
CA ILE A 101 -18.73 -31.97 30.65
C ILE A 101 -17.23 -32.02 30.96
N ARG A 102 -16.75 -31.14 31.85
CA ARG A 102 -15.36 -31.16 32.33
C ARG A 102 -15.05 -32.45 33.10
N ASP A 103 -15.97 -32.91 33.93
CA ASP A 103 -15.85 -34.19 34.65
C ASP A 103 -15.79 -35.37 33.67
N VAL A 104 -16.64 -35.36 32.64
CA VAL A 104 -16.62 -36.35 31.56
C VAL A 104 -15.29 -36.32 30.81
N LEU A 105 -14.75 -35.14 30.51
CA LEU A 105 -13.43 -34.99 29.89
C LEU A 105 -12.32 -35.56 30.78
N GLY A 106 -12.39 -35.36 32.10
CA GLY A 106 -11.44 -35.92 33.08
C GLY A 106 -11.44 -37.45 33.13
N SER A 107 -12.52 -38.10 32.69
CA SER A 107 -12.62 -39.56 32.61
C SER A 107 -12.04 -40.16 31.31
N VAL A 108 -11.70 -39.33 30.32
CA VAL A 108 -11.15 -39.79 29.04
C VAL A 108 -9.69 -40.19 29.22
N LEU A 109 -9.35 -41.42 28.79
CA LEU A 109 -7.97 -41.89 28.81
C LEU A 109 -7.11 -41.07 27.84
N VAL A 110 -5.88 -40.73 28.25
CA VAL A 110 -4.94 -39.95 27.41
C VAL A 110 -4.76 -40.57 26.02
N ARG A 111 -4.71 -41.90 25.93
CA ARG A 111 -4.57 -42.64 24.66
C ARG A 111 -5.75 -42.45 23.70
N ASP A 112 -6.92 -42.08 24.22
CA ASP A 112 -8.17 -41.92 23.46
C ASP A 112 -8.46 -40.44 23.14
N LEU A 113 -7.69 -39.48 23.69
CA LEU A 113 -7.80 -38.05 23.36
C LEU A 113 -7.69 -37.74 21.86
N PRO A 114 -6.75 -38.32 21.09
CA PRO A 114 -6.62 -38.04 19.65
C PRO A 114 -7.76 -38.59 18.79
N TYR A 115 -8.68 -39.37 19.36
CA TYR A 115 -9.72 -40.12 18.66
C TYR A 115 -11.11 -39.64 19.10
N PRO A 116 -11.64 -38.54 18.51
CA PRO A 116 -12.92 -37.94 18.90
C PRO A 116 -14.09 -38.93 18.88
N GLU A 117 -14.04 -39.96 18.04
CA GLU A 117 -15.04 -41.02 17.97
C GLU A 117 -15.11 -41.87 19.23
N ARG A 118 -14.02 -41.98 20.00
CA ARG A 118 -13.94 -42.71 21.27
C ARG A 118 -14.35 -41.88 22.48
N HIS A 119 -14.57 -40.58 22.29
CA HIS A 119 -14.99 -39.70 23.37
C HIS A 119 -16.43 -40.05 23.81
N PRO A 120 -16.75 -39.89 25.11
CA PRO A 120 -18.10 -40.05 25.60
C PRO A 120 -19.11 -39.18 24.84
N ALA A 121 -20.34 -39.68 24.67
CA ALA A 121 -21.37 -39.02 23.86
C ALA A 121 -21.62 -37.57 24.27
N ALA A 122 -21.71 -37.30 25.58
CA ALA A 122 -21.92 -35.95 26.11
C ALA A 122 -20.82 -34.95 25.69
N LEU A 123 -19.54 -35.38 25.68
CA LEU A 123 -18.42 -34.53 25.24
C LEU A 123 -18.48 -34.28 23.73
N ARG A 124 -18.80 -35.30 22.93
CA ARG A 124 -18.96 -35.16 21.48
C ARG A 124 -20.12 -34.23 21.12
N ASP A 125 -21.24 -34.33 21.82
CA ASP A 125 -22.41 -33.48 21.58
C ASP A 125 -22.13 -32.03 21.98
N TRP A 126 -21.39 -31.81 23.07
CA TRP A 126 -20.89 -30.47 23.43
C TRP A 126 -20.01 -29.88 22.34
N HIS A 127 -18.99 -30.61 21.87
CA HIS A 127 -18.12 -30.14 20.79
C HIS A 127 -18.89 -29.86 19.49
N ARG A 128 -19.85 -30.72 19.14
CA ARG A 128 -20.72 -30.50 17.96
C ARG A 128 -21.51 -29.20 18.11
N SER A 129 -22.06 -28.93 19.30
CA SER A 129 -22.77 -27.67 19.57
C SER A 129 -21.86 -26.45 19.43
N CYS A 130 -20.64 -26.50 19.99
CA CYS A 130 -19.66 -25.43 19.83
C CYS A 130 -19.31 -25.18 18.35
N GLU A 131 -19.07 -26.25 17.57
CA GLU A 131 -18.76 -26.13 16.14
C GLU A 131 -19.94 -25.57 15.33
N GLN A 132 -21.18 -25.96 15.65
CA GLN A 132 -22.38 -25.38 15.02
C GLN A 132 -22.51 -23.89 15.31
N GLN A 133 -22.29 -23.46 16.56
CA GLN A 133 -22.32 -22.05 16.94
C GLN A 133 -21.19 -21.26 16.26
N ARG A 134 -19.99 -21.83 16.21
CA ARG A 134 -18.83 -21.25 15.53
C ARG A 134 -19.08 -21.10 14.03
N ALA A 135 -19.66 -22.11 13.39
CA ALA A 135 -20.03 -22.06 11.97
C ALA A 135 -21.10 -21.00 11.70
N ALA A 136 -22.14 -20.92 12.55
CA ALA A 136 -23.18 -19.91 12.43
C ALA A 136 -22.63 -18.48 12.60
N SER A 137 -21.75 -18.26 13.59
CA SER A 137 -21.08 -16.96 13.77
C SER A 137 -20.16 -16.61 12.60
N ARG A 138 -19.41 -17.59 12.08
CA ARG A 138 -18.58 -17.39 10.88
C ARG A 138 -19.43 -16.98 9.68
N ALA A 139 -20.57 -17.63 9.44
CA ALA A 139 -21.47 -17.28 8.35
C ALA A 139 -22.02 -15.85 8.49
N LEU A 140 -22.32 -15.40 9.71
CA LEU A 140 -22.74 -14.01 9.96
C LEU A 140 -21.62 -13.01 9.68
N LEU A 141 -20.38 -13.33 10.08
CA LEU A 141 -19.21 -12.50 9.80
C LEU A 141 -18.90 -12.43 8.30
N GLU A 142 -18.96 -13.56 7.60
CA GLU A 142 -18.78 -13.63 6.14
C GLU A 142 -19.86 -12.80 5.42
N ALA A 143 -21.14 -12.96 5.79
CA ALA A 143 -22.22 -12.17 5.22
C ALA A 143 -22.12 -10.67 5.53
N HIS A 144 -21.52 -10.29 6.66
CA HIS A 144 -21.21 -8.88 6.97
C HIS A 144 -20.07 -8.38 6.09
N GLN A 145 -18.98 -9.15 5.97
CA GLN A 145 -17.85 -8.80 5.13
C GLN A 145 -18.25 -8.67 3.66
N ASP A 146 -19.08 -9.57 3.13
CA ASP A 146 -19.58 -9.52 1.76
C ASP A 146 -20.34 -8.21 1.48
N LYS A 147 -21.07 -7.68 2.47
CA LYS A 147 -21.75 -6.38 2.35
C LYS A 147 -20.76 -5.22 2.36
N VAL A 148 -19.74 -5.27 3.21
CA VAL A 148 -18.66 -4.27 3.23
C VAL A 148 -17.94 -4.25 1.89
N ASP A 149 -17.53 -5.41 1.38
CA ASP A 149 -16.85 -5.57 0.10
C ASP A 149 -17.74 -5.15 -1.07
N HIS A 150 -19.04 -5.38 -0.99
CA HIS A 150 -19.99 -4.87 -1.97
C HIS A 150 -20.06 -3.34 -1.96
N ILE A 151 -20.15 -2.69 -0.80
CA ILE A 151 -20.14 -1.22 -0.68
C ILE A 151 -18.85 -0.65 -1.24
N TYR A 152 -17.69 -1.23 -0.93
CA TYR A 152 -16.41 -0.76 -1.45
C TYR A 152 -16.33 -0.85 -2.97
N ARG A 153 -16.83 -1.95 -3.55
CA ARG A 153 -16.93 -2.10 -5.01
C ARG A 153 -17.90 -1.10 -5.64
N GLU A 154 -19.08 -0.89 -5.06
CA GLU A 154 -20.05 0.08 -5.57
C GLU A 154 -19.57 1.53 -5.44
N ALA A 155 -18.85 1.85 -4.36
CA ALA A 155 -18.22 3.15 -4.19
C ALA A 155 -17.08 3.38 -5.19
N GLY A 156 -16.52 2.31 -5.78
CA GLY A 156 -15.41 2.39 -6.72
C GLY A 156 -14.06 2.65 -6.04
N ILE A 157 -13.88 2.21 -4.79
CA ILE A 157 -12.62 2.35 -4.05
C ILE A 157 -11.48 1.71 -4.83
N ASP A 158 -11.65 0.46 -5.27
CA ASP A 158 -10.60 -0.27 -5.98
C ASP A 158 -10.13 0.49 -7.23
N ALA A 159 -11.06 1.05 -8.00
CA ALA A 159 -10.74 1.82 -9.19
C ALA A 159 -10.03 3.15 -8.87
N ALA A 160 -10.40 3.80 -7.76
CA ALA A 160 -9.75 5.03 -7.32
C ALA A 160 -8.34 4.76 -6.79
N GLU A 161 -8.14 3.67 -6.03
CA GLU A 161 -6.83 3.23 -5.55
C GLU A 161 -5.92 2.79 -6.70
N ASP A 162 -6.45 2.05 -7.69
CA ASP A 162 -5.72 1.67 -8.89
C ASP A 162 -5.29 2.90 -9.70
N ALA A 163 -6.18 3.88 -9.85
CA ALA A 163 -5.86 5.14 -10.52
C ALA A 163 -4.77 5.91 -9.78
N TYR A 164 -4.86 6.02 -8.45
CA TYR A 164 -3.81 6.62 -7.62
C TYR A 164 -2.47 5.90 -7.78
N CYS A 165 -2.46 4.56 -7.67
CA CYS A 165 -1.25 3.75 -7.82
C CYS A 165 -0.62 3.91 -9.21
N ALA A 166 -1.44 3.98 -10.26
CA ALA A 166 -0.96 4.23 -11.61
C ALA A 166 -0.27 5.59 -11.73
N ARG A 167 -0.81 6.64 -11.09
CA ARG A 167 -0.19 7.97 -11.06
C ARG A 167 1.09 7.99 -10.24
N ALA A 168 1.09 7.33 -9.08
CA ALA A 168 2.29 7.23 -8.25
C ALA A 168 3.41 6.51 -9.01
N ALA A 169 3.09 5.45 -9.76
CA ALA A 169 4.05 4.78 -10.63
C ALA A 169 4.60 5.68 -11.75
N GLU A 170 3.83 6.67 -12.24
CA GLU A 170 4.35 7.66 -13.21
C GLU A 170 5.46 8.50 -12.59
N VAL A 171 5.28 9.01 -11.36
CA VAL A 171 6.32 9.77 -10.64
C VAL A 171 7.60 8.94 -10.53
N PHE A 172 7.48 7.68 -10.08
CA PHE A 172 8.64 6.79 -9.96
C PHE A 172 9.41 6.63 -11.28
N ARG A 173 8.72 6.43 -12.41
CA ARG A 173 9.37 6.31 -13.73
C ARG A 173 10.07 7.60 -14.15
N VAL A 174 9.50 8.77 -13.83
CA VAL A 174 10.15 10.06 -14.12
C VAL A 174 11.39 10.24 -13.26
N CYS A 175 11.32 9.96 -11.95
CA CYS A 175 12.47 10.02 -11.07
C CYS A 175 13.58 9.06 -11.52
N GLU A 176 13.26 7.83 -11.92
CA GLU A 176 14.24 6.89 -12.47
C GLU A 176 14.93 7.44 -13.72
N ARG A 177 14.18 8.06 -14.65
CA ARG A 177 14.74 8.73 -15.84
C ARG A 177 15.66 9.89 -15.46
N ILE A 178 15.29 10.70 -14.46
CA ILE A 178 16.15 11.76 -13.93
C ILE A 178 17.47 11.17 -13.41
N LEU A 179 17.40 10.12 -12.60
CA LEU A 179 18.59 9.51 -11.98
C LEU A 179 19.53 8.86 -13.00
N GLN A 180 19.00 8.36 -14.11
CA GLN A 180 19.76 7.79 -15.23
C GLN A 180 20.35 8.86 -16.15
N THR A 181 19.78 10.06 -16.17
CA THR A 181 20.27 11.15 -17.02
C THR A 181 21.54 11.76 -16.41
N PRO A 182 22.64 11.91 -17.17
CA PRO A 182 23.85 12.56 -16.68
C PRO A 182 23.60 14.05 -16.39
N ALA A 183 24.05 14.55 -15.24
CA ALA A 183 24.10 15.98 -14.96
C ALA A 183 25.46 16.59 -15.33
N ASN A 184 25.43 17.76 -15.97
CA ASN A 184 26.60 18.52 -16.43
C ASN A 184 26.67 19.91 -15.78
N THR A 185 25.75 20.21 -14.85
CA THR A 185 25.74 21.42 -14.03
C THR A 185 25.36 21.10 -12.59
N ALA A 186 25.65 22.03 -11.67
CA ALA A 186 25.14 21.95 -10.31
C ALA A 186 23.61 21.94 -10.25
N ALA A 187 22.93 22.64 -11.17
CA ALA A 187 21.47 22.64 -11.25
C ALA A 187 20.94 21.23 -11.61
N GLY A 188 21.57 20.54 -12.56
CA GLY A 188 21.22 19.16 -12.90
C GLY A 188 21.43 18.19 -11.74
N ILE A 189 22.49 18.37 -10.93
CA ILE A 189 22.71 17.57 -9.72
C ILE A 189 21.60 17.79 -8.70
N LEU A 190 21.15 19.04 -8.50
CA LEU A 190 20.04 19.34 -7.59
C LEU A 190 18.73 18.66 -8.02
N VAL A 191 18.45 18.62 -9.33
CA VAL A 191 17.29 17.88 -9.88
C VAL A 191 17.39 16.39 -9.52
N LYS A 192 18.58 15.79 -9.67
CA LYS A 192 18.80 14.38 -9.30
C LYS A 192 18.65 14.11 -7.82
N LEU A 193 19.10 15.03 -6.96
CA LEU A 193 18.92 14.93 -5.51
C LEU A 193 17.44 14.94 -5.14
N ARG A 194 16.65 15.87 -5.68
CA ARG A 194 15.19 15.91 -5.45
C ARG A 194 14.52 14.62 -5.90
N ALA A 195 14.84 14.13 -7.10
CA ALA A 195 14.29 12.87 -7.57
C ALA A 195 14.68 11.69 -6.66
N ALA A 196 15.93 11.63 -6.19
CA ALA A 196 16.37 10.59 -5.26
C ALA A 196 15.64 10.63 -3.91
N GLU A 197 15.41 11.83 -3.38
CA GLU A 197 14.64 12.04 -2.15
C GLU A 197 13.19 11.61 -2.32
N GLU A 198 12.54 11.99 -3.42
CA GLU A 198 11.14 11.68 -3.72
C GLU A 198 10.87 10.17 -3.74
N ILE A 199 11.71 9.39 -4.41
CA ILE A 199 11.57 7.92 -4.45
C ILE A 199 12.38 7.17 -3.40
N ASN A 200 13.08 7.89 -2.50
CA ASN A 200 13.99 7.33 -1.50
C ASN A 200 14.98 6.30 -2.10
N ALA A 201 15.57 6.66 -3.24
CA ALA A 201 16.52 5.82 -3.95
C ALA A 201 17.95 6.01 -3.43
N ASP A 202 18.73 4.92 -3.40
CA ASP A 202 20.18 5.00 -3.23
C ASP A 202 20.82 5.44 -4.56
N ALA A 203 20.84 6.75 -4.78
CA ALA A 203 21.37 7.37 -5.99
C ALA A 203 22.80 7.91 -5.82
N LEU A 204 23.44 7.67 -4.66
CA LEU A 204 24.71 8.29 -4.30
C LEU A 204 25.80 7.99 -5.32
N THR A 205 25.87 6.77 -5.85
CA THR A 205 26.86 6.41 -6.87
C THR A 205 26.68 7.19 -8.17
N SER A 206 25.43 7.39 -8.63
CA SER A 206 25.11 8.17 -9.84
C SER A 206 25.45 9.64 -9.66
N ILE A 207 25.10 10.22 -8.51
CA ILE A 207 25.38 11.62 -8.18
C ILE A 207 26.90 11.88 -8.04
N VAL A 208 27.63 10.97 -7.40
CA VAL A 208 29.10 11.06 -7.29
C VAL A 208 29.76 11.03 -8.66
N ALA A 209 29.30 10.18 -9.58
CA ALA A 209 29.82 10.14 -10.94
C ALA A 209 29.62 11.48 -11.68
N ASP A 210 28.49 12.15 -11.47
CA ASP A 210 28.22 13.47 -12.06
C ASP A 210 29.09 14.57 -11.43
N ILE A 211 29.33 14.53 -10.11
CA ILE A 211 30.25 15.46 -9.44
C ILE A 211 31.67 15.32 -10.00
N ARG A 212 32.15 14.09 -10.19
CA ARG A 212 33.47 13.85 -10.79
C ARG A 212 33.55 14.40 -12.21
N ARG A 213 32.50 14.19 -13.01
CA ARG A 213 32.39 14.75 -14.36
C ARG A 213 32.48 16.29 -14.34
N LEU A 214 31.79 16.95 -13.41
CA LEU A 214 31.86 18.40 -13.23
C LEU A 214 33.25 18.88 -12.83
N ALA A 215 33.97 18.11 -12.03
CA ALA A 215 35.34 18.42 -11.62
C ALA A 215 36.37 18.22 -12.75
N GLY A 216 35.95 17.74 -13.94
CA GLY A 216 36.85 17.40 -15.04
C GLY A 216 37.68 16.13 -14.79
N GLU A 217 37.30 15.34 -13.78
CA GLU A 217 37.88 14.02 -13.57
C GLU A 217 37.35 13.11 -14.68
N ALA A 218 38.25 12.61 -15.53
CA ALA A 218 37.88 11.65 -16.56
C ALA A 218 37.24 10.41 -15.90
N VAL A 219 36.01 10.11 -16.32
CA VAL A 219 35.24 8.92 -15.90
C VAL A 219 35.58 7.74 -16.80
#